data_AF-A0A1F8DT85-F1
#
_entry.id   AF-A0A1F8DT85-F1
#
_cell.length_a   1.000
_cell.length_b   1.000
_cell.length_c   1.000
_cell.angle_alpha   90.00
_cell.angle_beta   90.00
_cell.angle_gamma   90.00
#
_symmetry.space_group_name_H-M   'P 1'
#
loop_
_entity.id
_entity.type
_entity.pdbx_description
1 polymer ?
#
loop_
_entity_poly.entity_id
_entity_poly.type
_entity_poly.pdbx_seq_one_letter_code
_entity_poly.pdbx_strand_id
1 'polypeptide(L)'
;MNGENKADVRDRVRSFLSTLVREYSQQKVLIISHHLTLLCLRANLERWTREMFVKIDKTEKPINCGVTIYKGDFRKGTDGKLMLKSYNGKLY
;
A
#
# COMPACT_ATOMS: atom_id res chain seq x y z
N MET A 1 2.44 -22.31 -16.57
CA MET A 1 2.05 -21.89 -15.20
C MET A 1 1.42 -20.51 -15.32
N ASN A 2 0.11 -20.40 -15.08
CA ASN A 2 -0.64 -19.14 -15.09
C ASN A 2 -0.26 -18.30 -13.86
N GLY A 3 0.96 -17.78 -13.84
CA GLY A 3 1.41 -16.83 -12.83
C GLY A 3 0.76 -15.48 -13.11
N GLU A 4 -0.07 -15.01 -12.20
CA GLU A 4 -0.65 -13.67 -12.27
C GLU A 4 0.48 -12.62 -12.39
N ASN A 5 0.34 -11.69 -13.33
CA ASN A 5 1.34 -10.64 -13.52
C ASN A 5 1.26 -9.63 -12.37
N LYS A 6 2.41 -9.12 -11.90
CA LYS A 6 2.48 -8.10 -10.84
C LYS A 6 1.68 -6.84 -11.19
N ALA A 7 1.54 -6.54 -12.48
CA ALA A 7 0.68 -5.45 -12.97
C ALA A 7 -0.81 -5.69 -12.63
N ASP A 8 -1.32 -6.89 -12.89
CA ASP A 8 -2.72 -7.26 -12.63
C ASP A 8 -3.05 -7.20 -11.14
N VAL A 9 -2.12 -7.68 -10.30
CA VAL A 9 -2.23 -7.56 -8.84
C VAL A 9 -2.29 -6.09 -8.42
N ARG A 10 -1.45 -5.23 -8.99
CA ARG A 10 -1.43 -3.80 -8.68
C ARG A 10 -2.74 -3.12 -9.08
N ASP A 11 -3.34 -3.51 -10.20
CA ASP A 11 -4.62 -2.99 -10.67
C ASP A 11 -5.78 -3.39 -9.77
N ARG A 12 -5.85 -4.65 -9.35
CA ARG A 12 -6.84 -5.08 -8.35
C ARG A 12 -6.68 -4.32 -7.04
N VAL A 13 -5.45 -4.14 -6.56
CA VAL A 13 -5.18 -3.39 -5.32
C VAL A 13 -5.59 -1.93 -5.46
N ARG A 14 -5.44 -1.33 -6.65
CA ARG A 14 -5.93 0.03 -6.93
C ARG A 14 -7.46 0.11 -6.84
N SER A 15 -8.17 -0.89 -7.40
CA SER A 15 -9.63 -0.98 -7.27
C SER A 15 -10.06 -1.11 -5.79
N PHE A 16 -9.39 -1.98 -5.03
CA PHE A 16 -9.60 -2.11 -3.59
C PHE A 16 -9.39 -0.78 -2.84
N LEU A 17 -8.29 -0.07 -3.12
CA LEU A 17 -8.02 1.24 -2.52
C LEU A 17 -9.11 2.28 -2.87
N SER A 18 -9.62 2.26 -4.11
CA SER A 18 -10.69 3.16 -4.55
C SER A 18 -11.99 2.95 -3.73
N THR A 19 -12.37 1.69 -3.50
CA THR A 19 -13.50 1.37 -2.62
C THR A 19 -13.21 1.78 -1.18
N LEU A 20 -12.00 1.51 -0.67
CA LEU A 20 -11.64 1.85 0.71
C LEU A 20 -11.75 3.36 0.98
N VAL A 21 -11.20 4.21 0.11
CA VAL A 21 -11.25 5.67 0.30
C VAL A 21 -12.66 6.23 0.16
N ARG A 22 -13.52 5.62 -0.66
CA ARG A 22 -14.90 6.07 -0.87
C ARG A 22 -15.83 5.65 0.27
N GLU A 23 -15.79 4.38 0.65
CA GLU A 23 -16.75 3.80 1.60
C GLU A 23 -16.31 3.99 3.07
N TYR A 24 -15.01 4.10 3.33
CA TYR A 24 -14.44 4.14 4.69
C TYR A 24 -13.58 5.38 4.93
N SER A 25 -13.94 6.50 4.29
CA SER A 25 -13.25 7.78 4.51
C SER A 25 -13.25 8.16 5.99
N GLN A 26 -12.12 8.71 6.46
CA GLN A 26 -11.88 9.13 7.86
C GLN A 26 -11.98 8.03 8.92
N GLN A 27 -12.16 6.76 8.52
CA GLN A 27 -12.17 5.64 9.45
C GLN A 27 -10.78 5.03 9.63
N LYS A 28 -10.59 4.31 10.75
CA LYS A 28 -9.39 3.50 10.99
C LYS A 28 -9.60 2.12 10.39
N VAL A 29 -8.83 1.77 9.36
CA VAL A 29 -8.93 0.48 8.67
C VAL A 29 -7.67 -0.36 8.94
N LEU A 30 -7.85 -1.62 9.36
CA LEU A 30 -6.79 -2.61 9.48
C LEU A 30 -6.82 -3.53 8.25
N ILE A 31 -5.69 -3.67 7.58
CA ILE A 31 -5.50 -4.58 6.45
C ILE A 31 -4.46 -5.61 6.84
N ILE A 32 -4.82 -6.89 6.79
CA ILE A 32 -3.90 -8.02 6.97
C ILE A 32 -3.70 -8.65 5.60
N SER A 33 -2.45 -8.69 5.14
CA SER A 33 -2.12 -9.24 3.84
C SER A 33 -0.67 -9.72 3.76
N HIS A 34 -0.28 -10.23 2.60
CA HIS A 34 1.04 -10.76 2.32
C HIS A 34 1.91 -9.76 1.53
N HIS A 35 3.21 -10.07 1.41
CA HIS A 35 4.24 -9.21 0.82
C HIS A 35 3.83 -8.48 -0.46
N LEU A 36 3.47 -9.23 -1.52
CA LEU A 36 3.19 -8.62 -2.82
C LEU A 36 2.00 -7.65 -2.78
N THR A 37 0.95 -7.98 -2.02
CA THR A 37 -0.20 -7.08 -1.86
C THR A 37 0.18 -5.82 -1.10
N LEU A 38 0.96 -5.94 -0.03
CA LEU A 38 1.49 -4.78 0.71
C LEU A 38 2.37 -3.90 -0.20
N LEU A 39 3.25 -4.50 -1.01
CA LEU A 39 4.08 -3.79 -1.97
C LEU A 39 3.23 -3.03 -3.00
N CYS A 40 2.21 -3.65 -3.57
CA CYS A 40 1.26 -3.01 -4.49
C CYS A 40 0.47 -1.88 -3.82
N LEU A 41 0.06 -2.03 -2.55
CA LEU A 41 -0.61 -0.99 -1.77
C LEU A 41 0.30 0.23 -1.63
N ARG A 42 1.54 0.02 -1.17
CA ARG A 42 2.54 1.08 -1.05
C ARG A 42 2.78 1.78 -2.38
N ALA A 43 3.02 1.02 -3.45
CA ALA A 43 3.28 1.57 -4.77
C ALA A 43 2.13 2.41 -5.34
N ASN A 44 0.88 2.06 -5.03
CA ASN A 44 -0.29 2.83 -5.43
C ASN A 44 -0.45 4.12 -4.60
N LEU A 45 -0.32 4.03 -3.26
CA LEU A 45 -0.44 5.18 -2.35
C LEU A 45 0.70 6.20 -2.54
N GLU A 46 1.92 5.69 -2.69
CA GLU A 46 3.15 6.47 -2.83
C GLU A 46 3.47 6.82 -4.30
N ARG A 47 2.65 6.36 -5.26
CA ARG A 47 2.78 6.64 -6.70
C ARG A 47 4.15 6.25 -7.28
N TRP A 48 4.64 5.07 -6.92
CA TRP A 48 5.94 4.58 -7.40
C TRP A 48 5.93 4.26 -8.90
N THR A 49 7.07 4.52 -9.54
CA THR A 49 7.37 4.03 -10.89
C THR A 49 7.62 2.53 -10.89
N ARG A 50 7.70 1.93 -12.07
CA ARG A 50 7.99 0.49 -12.22
C ARG A 50 9.38 0.15 -11.67
N GLU A 51 10.37 0.98 -11.92
CA GLU A 51 11.77 0.77 -11.52
C GLU A 51 11.88 0.77 -10.00
N MET A 52 11.21 1.72 -9.33
CA MET A 52 11.16 1.78 -7.87
C MET A 52 10.43 0.57 -7.28
N PHE A 53 9.31 0.16 -7.89
CA PHE A 53 8.59 -1.05 -7.48
C PHE A 53 9.50 -2.29 -7.52
N VAL A 54 10.19 -2.51 -8.64
CA VAL A 54 11.09 -3.66 -8.81
C VAL A 54 12.28 -3.58 -7.86
N LYS A 55 12.83 -2.37 -7.63
CA LYS A 55 13.92 -2.15 -6.68
C LYS A 55 13.49 -2.51 -5.26
N ILE A 56 12.36 -2.00 -4.80
CA ILE A 56 11.85 -2.25 -3.44
C ILE A 56 11.49 -3.72 -3.25
N ASP A 57 10.84 -4.37 -4.23
CA ASP A 57 10.51 -5.80 -4.16
C ASP A 57 11.74 -6.69 -3.87
N LYS A 58 12.90 -6.28 -4.38
CA LYS A 58 14.17 -6.98 -4.19
C LYS A 58 14.86 -6.62 -2.88
N THR A 59 14.76 -5.37 -2.43
CA THR A 59 15.62 -4.81 -1.37
C THR A 59 14.90 -4.68 -0.02
N GLU A 60 13.58 -4.55 -0.01
CA GLU A 60 12.79 -4.32 1.20
C GLU A 60 11.62 -5.30 1.27
N LYS A 61 11.84 -6.41 1.98
CA LYS A 61 10.78 -7.34 2.34
C LYS A 61 10.21 -6.99 3.72
N PRO A 62 8.88 -6.97 3.90
CA PRO A 62 8.27 -6.81 5.19
C PRO A 62 8.72 -7.95 6.10
N ILE A 63 9.02 -7.61 7.35
CA ILE A 63 9.29 -8.61 8.37
C ILE A 63 7.98 -9.30 8.75
N ASN A 64 8.07 -10.52 9.29
CA ASN A 64 6.91 -11.21 9.82
C ASN A 64 6.23 -10.33 10.90
N CYS A 65 4.91 -10.18 10.77
CA CYS A 65 4.10 -9.32 11.63
C CYS A 65 4.55 -7.84 11.66
N GLY A 66 5.25 -7.37 10.63
CA GLY A 66 5.61 -5.96 10.47
C GLY A 66 4.39 -5.10 10.15
N VAL A 67 4.29 -3.96 10.81
CA VAL A 67 3.17 -3.02 10.67
C VAL A 67 3.60 -1.79 9.88
N THR A 68 2.80 -1.46 8.86
CA THR A 68 2.93 -0.23 8.07
C THR A 68 1.71 0.65 8.33
N ILE A 69 1.94 1.91 8.71
CA ILE A 69 0.89 2.86 9.08
C ILE A 69 0.86 3.99 8.08
N TYR A 70 -0.31 4.24 7.49
CA TYR A 70 -0.64 5.44 6.74
C TYR A 70 -1.58 6.33 7.55
N LYS A 71 -1.44 7.65 7.41
CA LYS A 71 -2.35 8.64 8.00
C LYS A 71 -2.86 9.60 6.93
N GLY A 72 -4.14 9.96 7.02
CA GLY A 72 -4.70 11.02 6.18
C GLY A 72 -4.11 12.38 6.53
N ASP A 73 -3.74 13.14 5.50
CA ASP A 73 -3.34 14.53 5.58
C ASP A 73 -4.21 15.36 4.62
N PHE A 74 -5.07 16.20 5.17
CA PHE A 74 -5.99 17.07 4.42
C PHE A 74 -5.26 18.20 3.68
N ARG A 75 -4.00 18.47 4.01
CA ARG A 75 -3.19 19.51 3.36
C ARG A 75 -2.48 19.03 2.10
N LYS A 76 -2.65 17.75 1.74
CA LYS A 76 -1.96 17.11 0.61
C LYS A 76 -2.97 16.63 -0.42
N GLY A 77 -2.81 17.05 -1.68
CA GLY A 77 -3.75 16.72 -2.76
C GLY A 77 -5.02 17.57 -2.72
N THR A 78 -5.98 17.29 -3.61
CA THR A 78 -7.23 18.05 -3.73
C THR A 78 -8.17 17.79 -2.57
N ASP A 79 -8.34 16.52 -2.18
CA ASP A 79 -9.30 16.08 -1.15
C ASP A 79 -8.62 15.38 0.05
N GLY A 80 -7.33 15.68 0.25
CA GLY A 80 -6.48 14.97 1.20
C GLY A 80 -5.82 13.72 0.64
N LYS A 81 -4.79 13.23 1.33
CA LYS A 81 -4.01 12.05 0.90
C LYS A 81 -3.58 11.20 2.08
N LEU A 82 -3.54 9.87 1.90
CA LEU A 82 -2.86 8.96 2.82
C LEU A 82 -1.34 9.07 2.66
N MET A 83 -0.67 9.44 3.74
CA MET A 83 0.77 9.63 3.83
C MET A 83 1.39 8.55 4.71
N LEU A 84 2.53 7.99 4.28
CA LEU A 84 3.25 6.97 5.06
C LEU A 84 3.76 7.60 6.36
N LYS A 85 3.35 7.05 7.50
CA LYS A 85 3.82 7.45 8.83
C LYS A 85 4.95 6.54 9.31
N SER A 86 4.80 5.23 9.16
CA SER A 86 5.80 4.25 9.56
C SER A 86 5.74 3.04 8.65
N TYR A 87 6.90 2.48 8.33
CA TYR A 87 7.02 1.27 7.52
C TYR A 87 7.66 0.16 8.34
N ASN A 88 7.09 -1.04 8.24
CA ASN A 88 7.70 -2.29 8.71
C ASN A 88 8.11 -2.31 10.20
N GLY A 89 7.36 -1.61 11.06
CA GLY A 89 7.64 -1.54 12.51
C GLY A 89 7.07 -2.74 13.28
N LYS A 90 7.76 -3.18 14.32
CA LYS A 90 7.20 -4.10 15.33
C LYS A 90 6.43 -3.28 16.38
N LEU A 91 5.21 -3.68 16.71
CA LEU A 91 4.35 -3.00 17.67
C LEU A 91 4.01 -3.88 18.90
N TYR A 92 4.83 -4.90 19.15
CA TYR A 92 4.69 -5.86 20.24
C TYR A 92 5.97 -5.94 21.06
#